data_AF-A0A0S7YBC7-F1
#
_entry.id   AF-A0A0S7YBC7-F1
#
_cell.length_a   1.000
_cell.length_b   1.000
_cell.length_c   1.000
_cell.angle_alpha   90.00
_cell.angle_beta   90.00
_cell.angle_gamma   90.00
#
_symmetry.space_group_name_H-M   'P 1'
#
loop_
_entity.id
_entity.type
_entity.pdbx_description
1 polymer ?
#
loop_
_entity_poly.entity_id
_entity_poly.type
_entity_poly.pdbx_seq_one_letter_code
_entity_poly.pdbx_strand_id
1 'polypeptide(L)'
;MHFIIEAVVLSTMYMLYWFNRERRKYLKKRIGAGALLNIYRTARNFSFMLQRRELCLKGNTHLLHRGSILYSFHYGVWELMPATLRKRGYKLGIIVNSYYNRDKNLITYYLDKFLHYFRSHSGVEIFHKEDVAKIIKFIKSGGLLGILVDGNSFYTKYGKVQKLAHLCNAPLVPFAAYRQ
;
A
#
# COMPACT_ATOMS: atom_id res chain seq x y z
N MET A 1 5.25 -3.19 -25.99
CA MET A 1 5.26 -4.46 -25.21
C MET A 1 4.95 -4.29 -23.72
N HIS A 2 5.42 -3.24 -23.03
CA HIS A 2 5.20 -3.05 -21.58
C HIS A 2 3.73 -2.83 -21.14
N PHE A 3 2.90 -2.15 -21.95
CA PHE A 3 1.51 -1.84 -21.59
C PHE A 3 0.62 -3.08 -21.47
N ILE A 4 0.75 -4.04 -22.39
CA ILE A 4 -0.05 -5.28 -22.39
C ILE A 4 0.29 -6.11 -21.14
N ILE A 5 1.58 -6.23 -20.81
CA ILE A 5 2.03 -6.94 -19.62
C ILE A 5 1.48 -6.28 -18.35
N GLU A 6 1.56 -4.95 -18.23
CA GLU A 6 0.98 -4.21 -17.10
C GLU A 6 -0.54 -4.41 -16.99
N ALA A 7 -1.27 -4.36 -18.11
CA ALA A 7 -2.71 -4.58 -18.13
C ALA A 7 -3.08 -6.01 -17.68
N VAL A 8 -2.34 -7.03 -18.14
CA VAL A 8 -2.51 -8.42 -17.70
C VAL A 8 -2.21 -8.55 -16.21
N VAL A 9 -1.12 -7.93 -15.74
CA VAL A 9 -0.70 -7.95 -14.33
C VAL A 9 -1.78 -7.35 -13.43
N LEU A 10 -2.26 -6.15 -13.75
CA LEU A 10 -3.29 -5.46 -12.97
C LEU A 10 -4.63 -6.21 -13.00
N SER A 11 -5.01 -6.76 -14.16
CA SER A 11 -6.24 -7.56 -14.32
C SER A 11 -6.16 -8.87 -13.53
N THR A 12 -4.99 -9.51 -13.52
CA THR A 12 -4.75 -10.74 -12.73
C THR A 12 -4.82 -10.43 -11.24
N MET A 13 -4.20 -9.33 -10.80
CA MET A 13 -4.29 -8.88 -9.41
C MET A 13 -5.74 -8.63 -9.01
N TYR A 14 -6.51 -7.97 -9.87
CA TYR A 14 -7.92 -7.72 -9.66
C TYR A 14 -8.72 -9.01 -9.51
N MET A 15 -8.53 -9.97 -10.43
CA MET A 15 -9.19 -11.26 -10.37
C MET A 15 -8.85 -11.99 -9.08
N LEU A 16 -7.58 -12.09 -8.70
CA LEU A 16 -7.17 -12.74 -7.45
C LEU A 16 -7.77 -12.05 -6.21
N TYR A 17 -7.82 -10.71 -6.21
CA TYR A 17 -8.49 -9.94 -5.16
C TYR A 17 -9.99 -10.21 -5.09
N TRP A 18 -10.65 -10.27 -6.25
CA TRP A 18 -12.08 -10.48 -6.35
C TRP A 18 -12.45 -11.91 -5.97
N PHE A 19 -11.68 -12.91 -6.40
CA PHE A 19 -11.90 -14.33 -6.12
C PHE A 19 -11.51 -14.73 -4.69
N ASN A 20 -10.71 -13.93 -3.98
CA ASN A 20 -10.45 -14.13 -2.56
C ASN A 20 -11.72 -13.89 -1.71
N ARG A 21 -12.27 -14.98 -1.14
CA ARG A 21 -13.50 -14.96 -0.33
C ARG A 21 -13.39 -14.06 0.89
N GLU A 22 -12.26 -14.09 1.59
CA GLU A 22 -12.02 -13.27 2.78
C GLU A 22 -11.96 -11.78 2.43
N ARG A 23 -11.39 -11.43 1.27
CA ARG A 23 -11.41 -10.06 0.78
C ARG A 23 -12.82 -9.59 0.44
N ARG A 24 -13.64 -10.43 -0.19
CA ARG A 24 -15.06 -10.10 -0.44
C ARG A 24 -15.84 -9.89 0.86
N LYS A 25 -15.64 -10.75 1.88
CA LYS A 25 -16.24 -10.58 3.21
C LYS A 25 -15.83 -9.25 3.84
N TYR A 26 -14.54 -8.92 3.79
CA TYR A 26 -14.02 -7.63 4.28
C TYR A 26 -14.67 -6.44 3.57
N LEU A 27 -14.75 -6.47 2.23
CA LEU A 27 -15.37 -5.40 1.45
C LEU A 27 -16.85 -5.24 1.78
N LYS A 28 -17.62 -6.34 1.85
CA LYS A 28 -19.04 -6.30 2.24
C LYS A 28 -19.23 -5.71 3.64
N LYS A 29 -18.38 -6.08 4.61
CA LYS A 29 -18.44 -5.52 5.97
C LYS A 29 -18.15 -4.02 5.99
N ARG A 30 -17.29 -3.53 5.10
CA ARG A 30 -16.80 -2.15 5.13
C ARG A 30 -17.66 -1.17 4.34
N ILE A 31 -18.17 -1.57 3.18
CA ILE A 31 -18.91 -0.69 2.24
C ILE A 31 -20.29 -1.25 1.85
N GLY A 32 -20.74 -2.31 2.51
CA GLY A 32 -22.08 -2.87 2.33
C GLY A 32 -22.38 -3.32 0.90
N ALA A 33 -23.60 -3.04 0.44
CA ALA A 33 -24.06 -3.33 -0.93
C ALA A 33 -23.25 -2.59 -2.02
N GLY A 34 -22.51 -1.53 -1.65
CA GLY A 34 -21.59 -0.81 -2.53
C GLY A 34 -20.35 -1.60 -2.96
N ALA A 35 -20.19 -2.85 -2.51
CA ALA A 35 -19.07 -3.72 -2.92
C ALA A 35 -18.99 -3.94 -4.44
N LEU A 36 -20.11 -3.90 -5.18
CA LEU A 36 -20.10 -3.99 -6.65
C LEU A 36 -19.66 -2.68 -7.32
N LEU A 37 -20.02 -1.51 -6.77
CA LEU A 37 -19.49 -0.20 -7.20
C LEU A 37 -17.96 -0.11 -7.03
N ASN A 38 -17.39 -0.95 -6.16
CA ASN A 38 -15.95 -1.06 -5.99
C ASN A 38 -15.25 -1.61 -7.24
N ILE A 39 -15.91 -2.45 -8.04
CA ILE A 39 -15.38 -2.96 -9.31
C ILE A 39 -15.06 -1.80 -10.25
N TYR A 40 -16.05 -0.92 -10.46
CA TYR A 40 -15.90 0.26 -11.31
C TYR A 40 -14.81 1.21 -10.79
N ARG A 41 -14.81 1.49 -9.49
CA ARG A 41 -13.77 2.36 -8.88
C ARG A 41 -12.38 1.77 -9.03
N THR A 42 -12.25 0.46 -8.85
CA THR A 42 -10.98 -0.27 -8.99
C THR A 42 -10.51 -0.27 -10.44
N ALA A 43 -11.39 -0.56 -11.40
CA ALA A 43 -11.10 -0.51 -12.83
C ALA A 43 -10.67 0.91 -13.27
N ARG A 44 -11.34 1.95 -12.76
CA ARG A 44 -10.98 3.34 -13.01
C ARG A 44 -9.60 3.68 -12.44
N ASN A 45 -9.27 3.21 -11.24
CA ASN A 45 -7.95 3.36 -10.65
C ASN A 45 -6.89 2.65 -11.49
N PHE A 46 -7.15 1.44 -11.99
CA PHE A 46 -6.24 0.74 -12.88
C PHE A 46 -6.00 1.48 -14.19
N SER A 47 -7.06 1.96 -14.84
CA SER A 47 -6.93 2.79 -16.04
C SER A 47 -6.06 4.01 -15.78
N PHE A 48 -6.26 4.68 -14.63
CA PHE A 48 -5.43 5.82 -14.23
C PHE A 48 -3.96 5.44 -14.01
N MET A 49 -3.68 4.31 -13.37
CA MET A 49 -2.32 3.81 -13.18
C MET A 49 -1.62 3.52 -14.53
N LEU A 50 -2.36 2.97 -15.49
CA LEU A 50 -1.86 2.65 -16.84
C LEU A 50 -1.56 3.89 -17.69
N GLN A 51 -2.16 5.05 -17.39
CA GLN A 51 -1.92 6.30 -18.12
C GLN A 51 -0.55 6.94 -17.85
N ARG A 52 0.22 6.43 -16.88
CA ARG A 52 1.61 6.89 -16.57
C ARG A 52 1.76 8.41 -16.42
N ARG A 53 0.74 9.07 -15.89
CA ARG A 53 0.76 10.52 -15.68
C ARG A 53 1.88 10.91 -14.72
N GLU A 54 2.48 12.07 -14.95
CA GLU A 54 3.34 12.68 -13.96
C GLU A 54 2.52 13.07 -12.73
N LEU A 55 2.95 12.59 -11.57
CA LEU A 55 2.28 12.88 -10.31
C LEU A 55 2.97 14.05 -9.61
N CYS A 56 2.19 15.07 -9.31
CA CYS A 56 2.61 16.22 -8.51
C CYS A 56 2.58 15.85 -7.02
N LEU A 57 3.68 16.13 -6.31
CA LEU A 57 3.75 16.03 -4.86
C LEU A 57 3.53 17.43 -4.28
N LYS A 58 2.53 17.59 -3.44
CA LYS A 58 2.20 18.85 -2.75
C LYS A 58 2.28 18.66 -1.23
N GLY A 59 2.57 19.73 -0.50
CA GLY A 59 2.68 19.75 0.97
C GLY A 59 4.11 19.95 1.47
N ASN A 60 4.30 19.82 2.78
CA ASN A 60 5.60 20.03 3.42
C ASN A 60 6.51 18.79 3.25
N THR A 61 7.30 18.77 2.18
CA THR A 61 8.22 17.67 1.86
C THR A 61 9.47 17.65 2.73
N HIS A 62 9.81 18.73 3.44
CA HIS A 62 10.97 18.76 4.35
C HIS A 62 10.87 17.71 5.46
N LEU A 63 9.64 17.39 5.88
CA LEU A 63 9.37 16.36 6.88
C LEU A 63 9.78 14.95 6.42
N LEU A 64 9.87 14.72 5.10
CA LEU A 64 10.20 13.41 4.53
C LEU A 64 11.70 13.09 4.60
N HIS A 65 12.57 14.10 4.63
CA HIS A 65 14.03 13.89 4.56
C HIS A 65 14.65 13.31 5.84
N ARG A 66 13.95 13.38 6.97
CA ARG A 66 14.45 12.89 8.28
C ARG A 66 14.05 11.43 8.57
N GLY A 67 13.39 10.77 7.61
CA GLY A 67 12.64 9.55 7.85
C GLY A 67 11.30 9.88 8.49
N SER A 68 10.24 9.26 8.01
CA SER A 68 8.89 9.61 8.45
C SER A 68 7.95 8.42 8.34
N ILE A 69 6.84 8.48 9.06
CA ILE A 69 5.74 7.54 8.90
C ILE A 69 4.64 8.24 8.13
N LEU A 70 4.38 7.75 6.91
CA LEU A 70 3.29 8.21 6.06
C LEU A 70 2.05 7.40 6.41
N TYR A 71 0.98 8.06 6.85
CA TYR A 71 -0.29 7.38 7.09
C TYR A 71 -1.40 7.87 6.17
N SER A 72 -2.23 6.93 5.69
CA SER A 72 -3.40 7.21 4.88
C SER A 72 -4.54 6.28 5.27
N PHE A 73 -5.70 6.56 4.71
CA PHE A 73 -6.84 5.65 4.64
C PHE A 73 -6.83 4.96 3.26
N HIS A 74 -7.63 3.92 3.06
CA HIS A 74 -7.92 3.37 1.73
C HIS A 74 -8.75 4.39 0.93
N TYR A 75 -8.08 5.45 0.49
CA TYR A 75 -8.63 6.58 -0.24
C TYR A 75 -7.76 6.86 -1.46
N GLY A 76 -8.40 7.12 -2.60
CA GLY A 76 -7.72 7.41 -3.86
C GLY A 76 -6.93 6.24 -4.44
N VAL A 77 -5.76 6.51 -5.02
CA VAL A 77 -4.87 5.57 -5.73
C VAL A 77 -3.50 5.54 -5.06
N TRP A 78 -3.47 5.12 -3.79
CA TRP A 78 -2.27 5.06 -2.96
C TRP A 78 -1.18 4.13 -3.52
N GLU A 79 -1.55 3.19 -4.39
CA GLU A 79 -0.63 2.28 -5.10
C GLU A 79 0.36 3.02 -6.02
N LEU A 80 0.09 4.28 -6.39
CA LEU A 80 1.00 5.10 -7.19
C LEU A 80 2.09 5.81 -6.37
N MET A 81 1.90 5.91 -5.05
CA MET A 81 2.83 6.58 -4.17
C MET A 81 4.26 5.99 -4.22
N PRO A 82 4.45 4.66 -4.14
CA PRO A 82 5.78 4.06 -4.18
C PRO A 82 6.66 4.49 -5.34
N ALA A 83 6.18 4.33 -6.57
CA ALA A 83 6.94 4.67 -7.77
C ALA A 83 7.23 6.18 -7.82
N THR A 84 6.29 6.99 -7.35
CA THR A 84 6.37 8.46 -7.34
C THR A 84 7.39 8.99 -6.34
N LEU A 85 7.44 8.43 -5.14
CA LEU A 85 8.41 8.78 -4.10
C LEU A 85 9.80 8.28 -4.47
N ARG A 86 9.91 7.07 -5.03
CA ARG A 86 11.17 6.50 -5.50
C ARG A 86 11.83 7.36 -6.58
N LYS A 87 11.06 7.84 -7.57
CA LYS A 87 11.56 8.76 -8.61
C LYS A 87 12.13 10.07 -8.05
N ARG A 88 11.74 10.45 -6.83
CA ARG A 88 12.24 11.63 -6.11
C ARG A 88 13.36 11.32 -5.11
N GLY A 89 13.91 10.10 -5.14
CA GLY A 89 15.03 9.69 -4.30
C GLY A 89 14.65 9.20 -2.90
N TYR A 90 13.35 9.10 -2.58
CA TYR A 90 12.93 8.58 -1.28
C TYR A 90 12.91 7.04 -1.28
N LYS A 91 13.34 6.46 -0.16
CA LYS A 91 13.19 5.01 0.11
C LYS A 91 11.87 4.79 0.81
N LEU A 92 10.96 4.02 0.21
CA LEU A 92 9.67 3.69 0.80
C LEU A 92 9.68 2.23 1.29
N GLY A 93 9.21 2.04 2.51
CA GLY A 93 8.89 0.74 3.08
C GLY A 93 7.40 0.62 3.39
N ILE A 94 6.87 -0.60 3.40
CA ILE A 94 5.47 -0.88 3.78
C ILE A 94 5.39 -2.13 4.66
N ILE A 95 4.37 -2.18 5.51
CA ILE A 95 4.05 -3.39 6.29
C ILE A 95 2.98 -4.18 5.55
N VAL A 96 3.26 -5.43 5.23
CA VAL A 96 2.31 -6.33 4.54
C VAL A 96 1.85 -7.45 5.46
N ASN A 97 0.58 -7.84 5.32
CA ASN A 97 0.08 -9.09 5.88
C ASN A 97 0.23 -10.19 4.82
N SER A 98 0.64 -11.39 5.23
CA SER A 98 0.52 -12.59 4.39
C SER A 98 -0.93 -13.08 4.41
N TYR A 99 -1.54 -13.24 3.24
CA TYR A 99 -2.84 -13.86 3.08
C TYR A 99 -2.74 -15.38 3.21
N TYR A 100 -1.64 -15.98 2.73
CA TYR A 100 -1.40 -17.42 2.82
C TYR A 100 -1.34 -17.91 4.27
N ASN A 101 -0.72 -17.15 5.16
CA ASN A 101 -0.66 -17.48 6.58
C ASN A 101 -2.04 -17.46 7.28
N ARG A 102 -3.04 -16.78 6.70
CA ARG A 102 -4.41 -16.73 7.25
C ARG A 102 -5.32 -17.81 6.69
N ASP A 103 -5.16 -18.13 5.41
CA ASP A 103 -5.97 -19.10 4.69
C ASP A 103 -5.07 -19.78 3.67
N LYS A 104 -4.62 -21.00 3.98
CA LYS A 104 -3.61 -21.74 3.21
C LYS A 104 -4.26 -22.41 1.99
N ASN A 105 -4.39 -21.68 0.90
CA ASN A 105 -4.89 -22.21 -0.36
C ASN A 105 -4.07 -21.68 -1.56
N LEU A 106 -4.28 -22.27 -2.74
CA LEU A 106 -3.53 -21.89 -3.95
C LEU A 106 -3.75 -20.42 -4.32
N ILE A 107 -4.97 -19.91 -4.17
CA ILE A 107 -5.32 -18.52 -4.52
C ILE A 107 -4.53 -17.54 -3.65
N THR A 108 -4.48 -17.77 -2.33
CA THR A 108 -3.75 -16.89 -1.40
C THR A 108 -2.23 -17.00 -1.57
N TYR A 109 -1.71 -18.18 -1.91
CA TYR A 109 -0.31 -18.36 -2.27
C TYR A 109 0.08 -17.53 -3.51
N TYR A 110 -0.68 -17.66 -4.60
CA TYR A 110 -0.42 -16.88 -5.81
C TYR A 110 -0.63 -15.39 -5.59
N LEU A 111 -1.62 -14.99 -4.79
CA LEU A 111 -1.85 -13.60 -4.42
C LEU A 111 -0.66 -13.00 -3.67
N ASP A 112 -0.12 -13.70 -2.66
CA ASP A 112 1.05 -13.24 -1.89
C ASP A 112 2.29 -13.11 -2.80
N LYS A 113 2.56 -14.12 -3.63
CA LYS A 113 3.67 -14.07 -4.62
C LYS A 113 3.54 -12.89 -5.58
N PHE A 114 2.35 -12.69 -6.11
CA PHE A 114 2.08 -11.65 -7.09
C PHE A 114 2.21 -10.25 -6.48
N LEU A 115 1.63 -10.07 -5.29
CA LEU A 115 1.75 -8.83 -4.54
C LEU A 115 3.19 -8.51 -4.18
N HIS A 116 3.96 -9.50 -3.77
CA HIS A 116 5.39 -9.36 -3.49
C HIS A 116 6.15 -8.91 -4.75
N TYR A 117 5.93 -9.58 -5.88
CA TYR A 117 6.53 -9.22 -7.17
C TYR A 117 6.21 -7.78 -7.58
N PHE A 118 4.94 -7.37 -7.51
CA PHE A 118 4.51 -6.02 -7.88
C PHE A 118 5.15 -4.94 -7.00
N ARG A 119 5.23 -5.19 -5.69
CA ARG A 119 5.81 -4.25 -4.71
C ARG A 119 7.33 -4.17 -4.82
N SER A 120 8.01 -5.29 -5.02
CA SER A 120 9.46 -5.32 -5.19
C SER A 120 9.90 -4.62 -6.48
N HIS A 121 9.17 -4.80 -7.58
CA HIS A 121 9.43 -4.07 -8.84
C HIS A 121 9.21 -2.56 -8.71
N SER A 122 8.35 -2.16 -7.78
CA SER A 122 8.14 -0.75 -7.40
C SER A 122 9.24 -0.20 -6.49
N GLY A 123 10.26 -1.01 -6.15
CA GLY A 123 11.40 -0.62 -5.32
C GLY A 123 11.03 -0.33 -3.88
N VAL A 124 9.98 -0.99 -3.38
CA VAL A 124 9.50 -0.85 -2.01
C VAL A 124 10.16 -1.88 -1.12
N GLU A 125 10.61 -1.45 0.05
CA GLU A 125 11.07 -2.34 1.10
C GLU A 125 9.85 -2.98 1.80
N ILE A 126 9.81 -4.32 1.79
CA ILE A 126 8.68 -5.06 2.32
C ILE A 126 9.02 -5.51 3.74
N PHE A 127 8.23 -5.05 4.70
CA PHE A 127 8.32 -5.47 6.08
C PHE A 127 7.12 -6.33 6.48
N HIS A 128 7.35 -7.24 7.40
CA HIS A 128 6.30 -7.99 8.07
C HIS A 128 6.13 -7.50 9.52
N LYS A 129 5.07 -7.94 10.18
CA LYS A 129 4.69 -7.44 11.53
C LYS A 129 5.74 -7.77 12.60
N GLU A 130 6.58 -8.77 12.34
CA GLU A 130 7.65 -9.25 13.22
C GLU A 130 8.94 -8.41 13.05
N ASP A 131 9.06 -7.66 11.95
CA ASP A 131 10.27 -6.90 11.58
C ASP A 131 10.39 -5.55 12.31
N VAL A 132 9.86 -5.41 13.53
CA VAL A 132 9.79 -4.14 14.26
C VAL A 132 11.15 -3.45 14.36
N ALA A 133 12.20 -4.19 14.72
CA ALA A 133 13.56 -3.64 14.81
C ALA A 133 14.09 -3.14 13.45
N LYS A 134 13.81 -3.87 12.36
CA LYS A 134 14.22 -3.47 11.00
C LYS A 134 13.47 -2.22 10.55
N ILE A 135 12.17 -2.15 10.83
CA ILE A 135 11.33 -0.99 10.56
C ILE A 135 11.87 0.25 11.26
N ILE A 136 12.22 0.14 12.55
CA ILE A 136 12.80 1.26 13.30
C ILE A 136 14.13 1.71 12.68
N LYS A 137 15.02 0.77 12.36
CA LYS A 137 16.31 1.07 11.71
C LYS A 137 16.11 1.75 10.36
N PHE A 138 15.15 1.29 9.57
CA PHE A 138 14.79 1.85 8.28
C PHE A 138 14.26 3.29 8.39
N ILE A 139 13.37 3.57 9.34
CA ILE A 139 12.88 4.94 9.56
C ILE A 139 14.04 5.84 10.01
N LYS A 140 14.86 5.38 10.96
CA LYS A 140 16.00 6.15 11.48
C LYS A 140 17.08 6.43 10.42
N SER A 141 17.16 5.64 9.35
CA SER A 141 18.09 5.88 8.23
C SER A 141 17.55 6.84 7.17
N GLY A 142 16.40 7.49 7.41
CA GLY A 142 15.75 8.40 6.46
C GLY A 142 14.67 7.75 5.61
N GLY A 143 14.31 6.49 5.87
CA GLY A 143 13.26 5.77 5.17
C GLY A 143 11.85 6.30 5.47
N LEU A 144 10.97 6.21 4.48
CA LEU A 144 9.54 6.53 4.60
C LEU A 144 8.75 5.25 4.82
N LEU A 145 8.02 5.12 5.93
CA LEU A 145 7.17 3.97 6.17
C LEU A 145 5.71 4.30 5.82
N GLY A 146 5.17 3.68 4.79
CA GLY A 146 3.76 3.82 4.40
C GLY A 146 2.83 2.86 5.13
N ILE A 147 1.79 3.37 5.79
CA ILE A 147 0.79 2.59 6.53
C ILE A 147 -0.63 3.06 6.22
N LEU A 148 -1.54 2.11 5.99
CA LEU A 148 -2.98 2.37 5.94
C LEU A 148 -3.58 2.14 7.33
N VAL A 149 -4.19 3.18 7.94
CA VAL A 149 -4.61 3.17 9.37
C VAL A 149 -6.07 2.77 9.63
N ASP A 150 -6.77 2.37 8.57
CA ASP A 150 -8.14 1.88 8.55
C ASP A 150 -8.21 0.37 8.28
N GLY A 151 -7.08 -0.31 8.40
CA GLY A 151 -6.99 -1.76 8.33
C GLY A 151 -7.63 -2.44 9.55
N ASN A 152 -7.95 -3.72 9.37
CA ASN A 152 -8.46 -4.57 10.46
C ASN A 152 -7.36 -5.21 11.31
N SER A 153 -6.07 -5.06 10.96
CA SER A 153 -5.00 -5.60 11.80
C SER A 153 -4.65 -4.62 12.91
N PHE A 154 -4.18 -5.15 14.03
CA PHE A 154 -3.79 -4.39 15.20
C PHE A 154 -2.74 -3.30 14.88
N TYR A 155 -1.73 -3.64 14.07
CA TYR A 155 -0.64 -2.74 13.67
C TYR A 155 -1.08 -1.63 12.70
N THR A 156 -2.24 -1.79 12.07
CA THR A 156 -2.83 -0.80 11.14
C THR A 156 -3.83 0.12 11.84
N LYS A 157 -3.74 0.29 13.17
CA LYS A 157 -4.58 1.25 13.91
C LYS A 157 -3.81 2.53 14.16
N TYR A 158 -4.45 3.68 13.94
CA TYR A 158 -3.84 4.99 14.11
C TYR A 158 -3.08 5.16 15.44
N GLY A 159 -3.70 4.78 16.57
CA GLY A 159 -3.05 4.84 17.89
C GLY A 159 -1.79 3.98 18.03
N LYS A 160 -1.66 2.88 17.27
CA LYS A 160 -0.43 2.06 17.26
C LYS A 160 0.65 2.70 16.39
N VAL A 161 0.26 3.30 15.28
CA VAL A 161 1.17 4.05 14.41
C VAL A 161 1.71 5.29 15.12
N GLN A 162 0.89 5.98 15.92
CA GLN A 162 1.36 7.08 16.79
C GLN A 162 2.42 6.62 17.79
N LYS A 163 2.22 5.47 18.44
CA LYS A 163 3.22 4.89 19.35
C LYS A 163 4.53 4.55 18.63
N LEU A 164 4.44 4.00 17.42
CA LEU A 164 5.62 3.72 16.61
C LEU A 164 6.35 5.01 16.19
N ALA A 165 5.62 6.05 15.78
CA ALA A 165 6.19 7.35 15.44
C ALA A 165 6.96 7.96 16.62
N HIS A 166 6.36 7.91 17.82
CA HIS A 166 7.00 8.37 19.05
C HIS A 166 8.28 7.57 19.36
N LEU A 167 8.23 6.24 19.28
CA LEU A 167 9.38 5.37 19.50
C LEU A 167 10.54 5.62 18.50
N CYS A 168 10.20 5.94 17.25
CA CYS A 168 11.18 6.26 16.21
C CYS A 168 11.68 7.71 16.27
N ASN A 169 11.07 8.58 17.10
CA ASN A 169 11.22 10.03 17.02
C ASN A 169 11.02 10.56 15.59
N ALA A 170 10.02 10.02 14.90
CA ALA A 170 9.76 10.30 13.49
C ALA A 170 8.43 11.07 13.33
N PRO A 171 8.36 12.06 12.42
CA PRO A 171 7.10 12.73 12.12
C PRO A 171 6.09 11.74 11.55
N LEU A 172 4.85 11.88 12.01
CA LEU A 172 3.69 11.16 11.49
C LEU A 172 2.96 12.08 10.50
N VAL A 173 3.06 11.77 9.21
CA VAL A 173 2.62 12.66 8.12
C VAL A 173 1.39 12.08 7.44
N PRO A 174 0.24 12.78 7.44
CA PRO A 174 -0.91 12.36 6.65
C PRO A 174 -0.58 12.47 5.16
N PHE A 175 -0.97 11.47 4.38
CA PHE A 175 -0.87 11.51 2.92
C PHE A 175 -2.17 11.04 2.28
N ALA A 176 -2.36 11.48 1.03
CA ALA A 176 -3.38 10.97 0.14
C ALA A 176 -2.88 11.06 -1.30
N ALA A 177 -3.21 10.07 -2.13
CA ALA A 177 -2.95 10.11 -3.55
C ALA A 177 -4.30 10.08 -4.27
N TYR A 178 -4.72 11.18 -4.88
CA TYR A 178 -6.01 11.28 -5.54
C TYR A 178 -5.89 12.08 -6.83
N ARG A 179 -6.89 11.89 -7.70
CA ARG A 179 -7.05 12.70 -8.90
C ARG A 179 -7.74 14.01 -8.50
N GLN A 180 -7.07 15.13 -8.77
CA GLN A 180 -7.67 16.47 -8.73
C GLN A 180 -8.58 16.66 -9.94
#